data_AF-A0A314UY84-F1
#
_entry.id   AF-A0A314UY84-F1
#
_cell.length_a   1.000
_cell.length_b   1.000
_cell.length_c   1.000
_cell.angle_alpha   90.00
_cell.angle_beta   90.00
_cell.angle_gamma   90.00
#
_symmetry.space_group_name_H-M   'P 1'
#
loop_
_entity.id
_entity.type
_entity.pdbx_description
1 polymer ?
#
loop_
_entity_poly.entity_id
_entity_poly.type
_entity_poly.pdbx_seq_one_letter_code
_entity_poly.pdbx_strand_id
1 'polypeptide(L)'
;MAATDPTVNIYYSSQVPHDQPPKLMTSIKKLAESPGITSIPSTYTYTNNPHDDLTALIDTESTIPTVDFSLLTSGTPQQRSQAIHDLGKACQDWGFFLVINHGVPESLMKAILDGCQGFFI
;
A
#
# COMPACT_ATOMS: atom_id res chain seq x y z
N MET A 1 -39.09 -29.81 -57.66
CA MET A 1 -37.95 -30.75 -57.80
C MET A 1 -36.94 -30.34 -56.74
N ALA A 2 -36.94 -30.97 -55.55
CA ALA A 2 -36.15 -32.16 -55.17
C ALA A 2 -34.64 -31.93 -55.39
N ALA A 3 -33.71 -32.14 -54.44
CA ALA A 3 -33.76 -32.61 -53.06
C ALA A 3 -32.38 -32.30 -52.39
N THR A 4 -32.26 -32.75 -51.14
CA THR A 4 -31.07 -33.12 -50.35
C THR A 4 -30.54 -32.15 -49.29
N ASP A 5 -30.86 -32.51 -48.05
CA ASP A 5 -30.07 -32.31 -46.83
C ASP A 5 -28.83 -33.25 -46.84
N PRO A 6 -27.72 -32.89 -46.17
CA PRO A 6 -27.41 -33.63 -44.95
C PRO A 6 -26.84 -32.76 -43.83
N THR A 7 -27.59 -32.68 -42.73
CA THR A 7 -27.18 -32.94 -41.34
C THR A 7 -25.67 -32.96 -41.08
N VAL A 8 -25.11 -31.82 -40.64
CA VAL A 8 -23.84 -31.79 -39.91
C VAL A 8 -24.15 -31.60 -38.43
N ASN A 9 -24.11 -32.72 -37.72
CA ASN A 9 -24.22 -32.79 -36.28
C ASN A 9 -22.84 -32.49 -35.68
N ILE A 10 -22.52 -31.21 -35.46
CA ILE A 10 -21.34 -30.84 -34.67
C ILE A 10 -21.79 -30.85 -33.22
N TYR A 11 -21.30 -31.82 -32.46
CA TYR A 11 -21.46 -31.92 -31.02
C TYR A 11 -21.15 -30.58 -30.37
N TYR A 12 -22.19 -29.87 -29.93
CA TYR A 12 -22.03 -28.86 -28.88
C TYR A 12 -21.65 -29.61 -27.61
N SER A 13 -20.35 -29.68 -27.34
CA SER A 13 -19.82 -30.05 -26.04
C SER A 13 -20.37 -29.03 -25.04
N SER A 14 -21.42 -29.47 -24.36
CA SER A 14 -21.99 -28.75 -23.23
C SER A 14 -20.99 -28.87 -22.07
N GLN A 15 -20.83 -27.76 -21.34
CA GLN A 15 -20.04 -27.61 -20.11
C GLN A 15 -18.60 -27.09 -20.31
N VAL A 16 -18.48 -25.87 -20.86
CA VAL A 16 -17.57 -24.92 -20.22
C VAL A 16 -18.29 -24.45 -18.95
N PRO A 17 -17.73 -24.64 -17.74
CA PRO A 17 -18.27 -24.01 -16.56
C PRO A 17 -18.47 -22.54 -16.88
N HIS A 18 -19.67 -22.02 -16.63
CA HIS A 18 -19.92 -20.60 -16.73
C HIS A 18 -19.00 -19.93 -15.70
N ASP A 19 -17.79 -19.55 -16.12
CA ASP A 19 -16.84 -18.78 -15.34
C ASP A 19 -17.55 -17.46 -15.04
N GLN A 20 -18.22 -17.43 -13.88
CA GLN A 20 -18.62 -16.17 -13.31
C GLN A 20 -17.33 -15.36 -13.22
N PRO A 21 -17.32 -14.12 -13.75
CA PRO A 21 -16.17 -13.25 -13.54
C PRO A 21 -15.84 -13.26 -12.06
N PRO A 22 -14.56 -13.44 -11.67
CA PRO A 22 -14.18 -13.61 -10.28
C PRO A 22 -14.86 -12.50 -9.48
N LYS A 23 -15.71 -12.91 -8.53
CA LYS A 23 -16.47 -11.99 -7.71
C LYS A 23 -15.46 -11.07 -7.05
N LEU A 24 -15.37 -9.84 -7.54
CA LEU A 24 -14.42 -8.86 -7.02
C LEU A 24 -14.74 -8.69 -5.53
N MET A 25 -13.85 -9.17 -4.68
CA MET A 25 -13.96 -8.90 -3.25
C MET A 25 -13.72 -7.41 -3.07
N THR A 26 -14.77 -6.69 -2.68
CA THR A 26 -14.74 -5.23 -2.50
C THR A 26 -13.91 -4.79 -1.29
N SER A 27 -13.41 -5.74 -0.49
CA SER A 27 -12.56 -5.49 0.68
C SER A 27 -11.37 -6.46 0.70
N ILE A 28 -10.16 -5.89 0.72
CA ILE A 28 -8.91 -6.65 0.89
C ILE A 28 -8.86 -7.34 2.24
N LYS A 29 -9.42 -6.72 3.28
CA LYS A 29 -9.48 -7.32 4.61
C LYS A 29 -10.25 -8.64 4.59
N LYS A 30 -11.45 -8.64 4.01
CA LYS A 30 -12.25 -9.85 3.85
C LYS A 30 -11.55 -10.91 3.03
N LEU A 31 -10.84 -10.51 1.98
CA LEU A 31 -10.02 -11.42 1.17
C LEU A 31 -8.91 -12.05 2.02
N ALA A 32 -8.17 -11.26 2.80
CA ALA A 32 -7.08 -11.74 3.65
C ALA A 32 -7.56 -12.68 4.76
N GLU A 33 -8.77 -12.46 5.29
CA GLU A 33 -9.39 -13.29 6.35
C GLU A 33 -10.17 -14.50 5.80
N SER A 34 -10.29 -14.62 4.47
CA SER A 34 -11.07 -15.70 3.87
C SER A 34 -10.36 -17.06 3.99
N PRO A 35 -11.05 -18.10 4.46
CA PRO A 35 -10.47 -19.43 4.55
C PRO A 35 -10.18 -19.97 3.14
N GLY A 36 -9.01 -20.61 2.97
CA GLY A 36 -8.63 -21.28 1.73
C GLY A 36 -7.94 -20.41 0.69
N ILE A 37 -7.63 -19.14 0.98
CA ILE A 37 -6.71 -18.35 0.15
C ILE A 37 -5.29 -18.93 0.30
N THR A 38 -4.78 -19.49 -0.81
CA THR A 38 -3.45 -20.09 -0.89
C THR A 38 -2.48 -19.27 -1.75
N SER A 39 -3.00 -18.26 -2.45
CA SER A 39 -2.22 -17.35 -3.30
C SER A 39 -2.92 -15.99 -3.42
N ILE A 40 -2.13 -14.95 -3.70
CA ILE A 40 -2.63 -13.60 -3.96
C ILE A 40 -3.32 -13.59 -5.33
N PRO A 41 -4.57 -13.09 -5.45
CA PRO A 41 -5.23 -12.98 -6.75
C PRO A 41 -4.42 -12.13 -7.73
N SER A 42 -4.43 -12.51 -9.01
CA SER A 42 -3.68 -11.82 -10.08
C SER A 42 -4.07 -10.34 -10.25
N THR A 43 -5.25 -9.93 -9.79
CA THR A 43 -5.64 -8.50 -9.74
C THR A 43 -4.76 -7.66 -8.81
N TYR A 44 -4.07 -8.27 -7.84
CA TYR A 44 -3.15 -7.61 -6.91
C TYR A 44 -1.68 -7.94 -7.19
N THR A 45 -1.37 -8.70 -8.24
CA THR A 45 0.03 -8.98 -8.59
C THR A 45 0.62 -7.79 -9.31
N TYR A 46 1.77 -7.35 -8.82
CA TYR A 46 2.59 -6.36 -9.49
C TYR A 46 3.37 -7.04 -10.64
N THR A 47 3.29 -6.48 -11.85
CA THR A 47 4.10 -6.92 -12.99
C THR A 47 5.36 -6.07 -13.03
N ASN A 48 6.52 -6.63 -12.66
CA ASN A 48 7.79 -5.93 -12.74
C ASN A 48 8.00 -5.35 -14.14
N ASN A 49 8.13 -4.03 -14.23
CA ASN A 49 8.75 -3.41 -15.38
C ASN A 49 10.27 -3.70 -15.26
N PRO A 50 10.97 -4.16 -16.31
CA PRO A 50 12.44 -4.35 -16.26
C PRO A 50 13.23 -3.08 -15.92
N HIS A 51 12.58 -1.92 -15.81
CA HIS A 51 13.16 -0.67 -15.32
C HIS A 51 12.97 -0.41 -13.81
N ASP A 52 12.15 -1.19 -13.10
CA ASP A 52 11.93 -1.09 -11.65
C ASP A 52 12.90 -2.03 -10.89
N ASP A 53 14.20 -1.90 -11.17
CA ASP A 53 15.22 -2.53 -10.31
C ASP A 53 15.36 -1.72 -9.01
N LEU A 54 14.38 -1.92 -8.12
CA LEU A 54 14.34 -1.34 -6.79
C LEU A 54 15.57 -1.70 -5.94
N THR A 55 16.32 -2.76 -6.30
CA THR A 55 17.49 -3.17 -5.52
C THR A 55 18.69 -2.24 -5.69
N ALA A 56 18.76 -1.48 -6.79
CA ALA A 56 19.81 -0.50 -7.05
C ALA A 56 19.63 0.83 -6.29
N LEU A 57 18.46 1.07 -5.69
CA LEU A 57 18.10 2.33 -5.02
C LEU A 57 18.15 2.25 -3.48
N ILE A 58 18.35 1.06 -2.91
CA ILE A 58 18.37 0.88 -1.45
C ILE A 58 19.79 1.19 -0.97
N ASP A 59 20.05 2.47 -0.71
CA ASP A 59 21.18 2.87 0.13
C ASP A 59 20.90 2.42 1.57
N THR A 60 21.40 1.24 1.92
CA THR A 60 21.17 0.58 3.21
C THR A 60 21.74 1.35 4.41
N GLU A 61 22.55 2.38 4.15
CA GLU A 61 23.18 3.21 5.19
C GLU A 61 22.41 4.51 5.46
N SER A 62 21.43 4.85 4.63
CA SER A 62 20.65 6.08 4.76
C SER A 62 19.46 5.88 5.73
N THR A 63 19.55 6.46 6.93
CA THR A 63 18.43 6.47 7.89
C THR A 63 17.53 7.68 7.67
N ILE A 64 16.21 7.48 7.72
CA ILE A 64 15.22 8.57 7.61
C ILE A 64 15.55 9.67 8.63
N PRO A 65 15.67 10.95 8.22
CA PRO A 65 15.96 12.04 9.13
C PRO A 65 14.90 12.15 10.22
N THR A 66 15.34 12.39 11.46
CA THR A 66 14.44 12.62 12.60
C THR A 66 14.61 14.03 13.13
N VAL A 67 13.51 14.76 13.22
CA VAL A 67 13.46 16.16 13.68
C VAL A 67 12.93 16.22 15.10
N ASP A 68 13.74 16.75 16.02
CA ASP A 68 13.27 17.08 17.37
C ASP A 68 12.52 18.42 17.36
N PHE A 69 11.19 18.34 17.45
CA PHE A 69 10.33 19.50 17.37
C PHE A 69 10.42 20.42 18.60
N SER A 70 10.88 19.90 19.74
CA SER A 70 11.07 20.72 20.94
C SER A 70 12.16 21.77 20.75
N LEU A 71 13.17 21.49 19.90
CA LEU A 71 14.23 22.45 19.56
C LEU A 71 13.70 23.63 18.73
N LEU A 72 12.60 23.43 18.00
CA LEU A 72 11.94 24.49 17.23
C LEU A 72 11.10 25.42 18.11
N THR A 73 10.42 24.85 19.11
CA THR A 73 9.43 25.57 19.94
C THR A 73 9.99 26.11 21.24
N SER A 74 10.95 25.39 21.84
CA SER A 74 11.45 25.61 23.21
C SER A 74 12.98 25.67 23.30
N GLY A 75 13.69 25.53 22.18
CA GLY A 75 15.16 25.60 22.12
C GLY A 75 15.71 27.02 22.24
N THR A 76 17.02 27.13 22.53
CA THR A 76 17.73 28.41 22.43
C THR A 76 17.75 28.93 20.99
N PRO A 77 18.03 30.23 20.75
CA PRO A 77 18.12 30.76 19.40
C PRO A 77 19.06 29.97 18.47
N GLN A 78 20.18 29.49 19.01
CA GLN A 78 21.16 28.68 18.27
C GLN A 78 20.61 27.28 17.96
N GLN A 79 20.02 26.60 18.94
CA GLN A 79 19.41 25.28 18.74
C GLN A 79 18.27 25.34 17.72
N ARG A 80 17.42 26.37 17.82
CA ARG A 80 16.34 26.60 16.86
C ARG A 80 16.87 26.86 15.45
N SER A 81 17.93 27.66 15.32
CA SER A 81 18.57 27.91 14.01
C SER A 81 19.11 26.62 13.39
N GLN A 82 19.74 25.76 14.18
CA GLN A 82 20.24 24.46 13.72
C GLN A 82 19.08 23.54 13.33
N ALA A 83 18.04 23.44 14.16
CA ALA A 83 16.86 22.61 13.87
C ALA A 83 16.12 23.06 12.60
N ILE A 84 16.04 24.37 12.33
CA ILE A 84 15.49 24.90 11.07
C ILE A 84 16.35 24.50 9.87
N HIS A 85 17.68 24.58 10.00
CA HIS A 85 18.60 24.15 8.96
C HIS A 85 18.44 22.65 8.65
N ASP A 86 18.42 21.82 9.69
CA ASP A 86 18.32 20.36 9.55
C ASP A 86 16.96 19.93 8.99
N LEU A 87 15.87 20.59 9.42
CA LEU A 87 14.54 20.42 8.82
C LEU A 87 14.56 20.78 7.33
N GLY A 88 15.21 21.90 6.97
CA GLY A 88 15.36 22.32 5.57
C GLY A 88 16.14 21.30 4.74
N LYS A 89 17.19 20.70 5.30
CA LYS A 89 17.95 19.62 4.66
C LYS A 89 17.13 18.35 4.50
N ALA A 90 16.37 17.94 5.51
CA ALA A 90 15.47 16.79 5.40
C ALA A 90 14.42 16.99 4.29
N CYS A 91 13.83 18.19 4.20
CA CYS A 91 12.89 18.51 3.12
C CYS A 91 13.52 18.44 1.73
N GLN A 92 14.75 18.91 1.56
CA GLN A 92 15.43 18.99 0.25
C GLN A 92 16.01 17.65 -0.20
N ASP A 93 16.66 16.94 0.72
CA ASP A 93 17.42 15.73 0.40
C ASP A 93 16.51 14.48 0.42
N TRP A 94 15.51 14.45 1.30
CA TRP A 94 14.63 13.28 1.48
C TRP A 94 13.19 13.52 1.04
N GLY A 95 12.65 14.72 1.26
CA GLY A 95 11.22 15.02 1.04
C GLY A 95 10.30 14.45 2.12
N PHE A 96 10.82 13.69 3.09
CA PHE A 96 10.10 13.21 4.27
C PHE A 96 11.04 13.00 5.46
N PHE A 97 10.50 13.01 6.68
CA PHE A 97 11.23 12.88 7.94
C PHE A 97 10.31 12.39 9.05
N LEU A 98 10.91 11.85 10.11
CA LEU A 98 10.23 11.54 11.37
C LEU A 98 10.26 12.76 12.29
N VAL A 99 9.27 12.89 13.18
CA VAL A 99 9.23 13.96 14.18
C VAL A 99 9.12 13.34 15.56
N ILE A 100 9.95 13.83 16.49
CA ILE A 100 9.89 13.49 17.93
C ILE A 100 9.66 14.74 18.75
N ASN A 101 9.24 14.56 20.02
CA ASN A 101 8.97 15.66 20.95
C ASN A 101 8.02 16.74 20.38
N HIS A 102 7.07 16.34 19.53
CA HIS A 102 6.09 17.21 18.87
C HIS A 102 5.01 17.78 19.80
N GLY A 103 4.97 17.35 21.07
CA GLY A 103 4.02 17.86 22.07
C GLY A 103 2.60 17.34 21.93
N VAL A 104 2.35 16.38 21.01
CA VAL A 104 1.05 15.68 20.94
C VAL A 104 1.04 14.61 22.03
N PRO A 105 0.03 14.59 22.93
CA PRO A 105 -0.03 13.59 23.98
C PRO A 105 -0.11 12.16 23.43
N GLU A 106 0.66 11.24 24.00
CA GLU A 106 0.62 9.83 23.62
C GLU A 106 -0.79 9.22 23.80
N SER A 107 -1.53 9.67 24.81
CA SER A 107 -2.92 9.25 25.03
C SER A 107 -3.84 9.60 23.87
N LEU A 108 -3.62 10.75 23.20
CA LEU A 108 -4.38 11.14 22.02
C LEU A 108 -3.99 10.30 20.81
N MET A 109 -2.69 10.05 20.61
CA MET A 109 -2.22 9.15 19.55
C MET A 109 -2.83 7.75 19.72
N LYS A 110 -2.83 7.22 20.95
CA LYS A 110 -3.46 5.95 21.27
C LYS A 110 -4.96 5.96 20.98
N ALA A 111 -5.68 7.01 21.39
CA ALA A 111 -7.12 7.11 21.14
C ALA A 111 -7.46 7.12 19.64
N ILE A 112 -6.64 7.76 18.81
CA ILE A 112 -6.80 7.74 17.34
C ILE A 112 -6.57 6.32 16.81
N LEU A 113 -5.50 5.64 17.25
CA LEU A 113 -5.21 4.26 16.83
C LEU A 113 -6.33 3.31 17.24
N ASP A 114 -6.81 3.39 18.49
CA ASP A 114 -7.93 2.59 18.99
C ASP A 114 -9.22 2.88 18.18
N GLY A 115 -9.48 4.14 17.85
CA GLY A 115 -10.62 4.54 17.01
C GLY A 115 -10.54 3.99 15.58
N CYS A 116 -9.36 4.07 14.95
CA CYS A 116 -9.13 3.47 13.63
C CYS A 116 -9.29 1.95 13.66
N GLN A 117 -8.75 1.29 14.69
CA GLN A 117 -8.94 -0.15 14.89
C GLN A 117 -10.41 -0.49 15.05
N GLY A 118 -11.16 0.28 15.85
CA GLY A 118 -12.60 0.13 16.04
C GLY A 118 -13.45 0.33 14.78
N PHE A 119 -13.03 1.22 13.88
CA PHE A 119 -13.74 1.50 12.64
C PHE A 119 -13.48 0.45 11.56
N PHE A 120 -12.23 0.00 11.40
CA PHE A 120 -11.81 -0.94 10.36
C PHE A 120 -11.87 -2.42 10.82
N ILE A 121 -12.61 -2.74 11.90
CA ILE A 121 -12.92 -4.14 12.31
C ILE A 121 -13.70 -4.87 11.22
#